data_AF-M1RKQ9-F1
#
_entry.id   AF-M1RKQ9-F1
#
_cell.length_a   1.000
_cell.length_b   1.000
_cell.length_c   1.000
_cell.angle_alpha   90.00
_cell.angle_beta   90.00
_cell.angle_gamma   90.00
#
_symmetry.space_group_name_H-M   'P 1'
#
loop_
_entity.id
_entity.type
_entity.pdbx_description
1 polymer ?
#
loop_
_entity_poly.entity_id
_entity_poly.type
_entity_poly.pdbx_seq_one_letter_code
_entity_poly.pdbx_strand_id
1 'polypeptide(L)'
;MKNFLFTVVVLGMGLRMAFGYIGDSYDTFLKEYKHVKILSVDKNITPHAKRALEIEKNGFKVYALFDEKDICYEEYTLKNKTLPSPDLFIKDASKIKPKLLLRIPLRMAVWEYDTPTYKIIYQTFGLPGYLSADARIKQ
;
A
#
# COMPACT_ATOMS: atom_id res chain seq x y z
N MET A 1 26.41 44.12 -21.40
CA MET A 1 25.79 42.78 -21.42
C MET A 1 25.50 42.37 -19.99
N LYS A 2 24.23 42.45 -19.56
CA LYS A 2 23.80 42.22 -18.17
C LYS A 2 22.73 41.12 -18.16
N ASN A 3 23.02 40.07 -17.41
CA ASN A 3 22.15 39.12 -16.71
C ASN A 3 20.83 38.73 -17.38
N PHE A 4 20.85 37.62 -18.12
CA PHE A 4 19.65 36.80 -18.29
C PHE A 4 19.46 35.94 -17.03
N LEU A 5 18.48 36.34 -16.22
CA LEU A 5 17.95 35.56 -15.11
C LEU A 5 17.18 34.37 -15.70
N PHE A 6 17.79 33.19 -15.78
CA PHE A 6 17.06 31.95 -16.04
C PHE A 6 16.40 31.49 -14.74
N THR A 7 15.25 32.08 -14.42
CA THR A 7 14.29 31.50 -13.49
C THR A 7 13.67 30.29 -14.20
N VAL A 8 14.33 29.13 -14.13
CA VAL A 8 13.74 27.88 -14.60
C VAL A 8 12.70 27.45 -13.59
N VAL A 9 11.47 27.85 -13.89
CA VAL A 9 10.24 27.31 -13.32
C VAL A 9 10.18 25.81 -13.67
N VAL A 10 10.55 24.95 -12.73
CA VAL A 10 10.23 23.51 -12.78
C VAL A 10 8.86 23.31 -12.11
N LEU A 11 7.81 23.92 -12.68
CA LEU A 11 6.42 23.53 -12.46
C LEU A 11 6.03 22.64 -13.64
N GLY A 12 6.21 21.32 -13.53
CA GLY A 12 5.87 20.45 -14.66
C GLY A 12 6.24 18.97 -14.56
N MET A 13 6.79 18.50 -13.45
CA MET A 13 6.85 17.07 -13.18
C MET A 13 6.13 16.85 -11.87
N GLY A 14 4.89 16.36 -11.95
CA GLY A 14 4.24 15.81 -10.77
C GLY A 14 5.24 14.90 -10.10
N LEU A 15 5.56 15.17 -8.82
CA LEU A 15 6.27 14.22 -7.99
C LEU A 15 5.42 12.96 -8.03
N ARG A 16 5.73 12.05 -8.95
CA ARG A 16 5.42 10.64 -8.79
C ARG A 16 6.27 10.26 -7.60
N MET A 17 5.70 10.43 -6.40
CA MET A 17 6.24 9.78 -5.23
C MET A 17 6.20 8.30 -5.59
N ALA A 18 7.37 7.76 -5.93
CA ALA A 18 7.52 6.33 -6.03
C ALA A 18 7.24 5.82 -4.62
N PHE A 19 6.24 4.96 -4.50
CA PHE A 19 5.83 4.36 -3.26
C PHE A 19 6.00 2.86 -3.41
N GLY A 20 6.50 2.19 -2.36
CA GLY A 20 6.45 0.74 -2.31
C GLY A 20 5.00 0.27 -2.28
N TYR A 21 4.70 -0.77 -3.03
CA TYR A 21 3.41 -1.45 -3.11
C TYR A 21 3.56 -2.94 -2.78
N ILE A 22 2.44 -3.62 -2.63
CA ILE A 22 2.43 -5.09 -2.57
C ILE A 22 3.14 -5.67 -3.80
N GLY A 23 4.04 -6.62 -3.55
CA GLY A 23 4.90 -7.23 -4.55
C GLY A 23 6.28 -6.57 -4.68
N ASP A 24 6.49 -5.38 -4.12
CA ASP A 24 7.82 -4.75 -4.09
C ASP A 24 8.70 -5.30 -2.96
N SER A 25 10.01 -5.12 -3.10
CA SER A 25 10.99 -5.59 -2.10
C SER A 25 11.08 -4.68 -0.88
N TYR A 26 11.56 -5.23 0.23
CA TYR A 26 11.86 -4.48 1.45
C TYR A 26 12.76 -3.26 1.21
N ASP A 27 13.77 -3.40 0.34
CA ASP A 27 14.69 -2.30 0.00
C ASP A 27 13.99 -1.17 -0.76
N THR A 28 13.02 -1.49 -1.63
CA THR A 28 12.19 -0.47 -2.29
C THR A 28 11.46 0.37 -1.25
N PHE A 29 10.86 -0.26 -0.23
CA PHE A 29 10.20 0.47 0.85
C PHE A 29 11.18 1.37 1.63
N LEU A 30 12.35 0.86 2.00
CA LEU A 30 13.35 1.68 2.70
C LEU A 30 13.85 2.87 1.87
N LYS A 31 13.91 2.72 0.54
CA LYS A 31 14.36 3.78 -0.36
C LYS A 31 13.29 4.84 -0.60
N GLU A 32 12.04 4.42 -0.71
CA GLU A 32 10.93 5.26 -1.16
C GLU A 32 10.22 6.00 -0.02
N TYR A 33 10.22 5.43 1.19
CA TYR A 33 9.63 6.07 2.36
C TYR A 33 10.69 6.74 3.24
N LYS A 34 10.54 8.05 3.51
CA LYS A 34 11.46 8.82 4.37
C LYS A 34 11.39 8.44 5.84
N HIS A 35 10.20 8.03 6.30
CA HIS A 35 9.95 7.67 7.69
C HIS A 35 9.41 6.25 7.72
N VAL A 36 10.30 5.32 8.04
CA VAL A 36 10.00 3.90 8.20
C VAL A 36 10.28 3.51 9.65
N LYS A 37 9.31 2.87 10.29
CA LYS A 37 9.49 2.24 11.60
C LYS A 37 9.52 0.73 11.43
N ILE A 38 10.65 0.13 11.76
CA ILE A 38 10.80 -1.34 11.76
C ILE A 38 10.05 -1.90 12.98
N LEU A 39 9.23 -2.92 12.76
CA LEU A 39 8.44 -3.56 13.79
C LEU A 39 8.99 -4.96 14.11
N SER A 40 8.84 -5.39 15.36
CA SER A 40 9.06 -6.78 15.74
C SER A 40 7.95 -7.66 15.15
N VAL A 41 8.31 -8.86 14.68
CA VAL A 41 7.35 -9.83 14.16
C VAL A 41 7.03 -10.87 15.22
N ASP A 42 5.74 -11.08 15.50
CA ASP A 42 5.27 -12.21 16.30
C ASP A 42 4.89 -13.37 15.37
N LYS A 43 5.70 -14.43 15.38
CA LYS A 43 5.50 -15.61 14.54
C LYS A 43 4.24 -16.42 14.90
N ASN A 44 3.65 -16.22 16.08
CA ASN A 44 2.38 -16.85 16.44
C ASN A 44 1.19 -16.21 15.73
N ILE A 45 1.30 -14.92 15.38
CA ILE A 45 0.24 -14.14 14.73
C ILE A 45 0.46 -14.10 13.21
N THR A 46 1.70 -13.85 12.78
CA THR A 46 2.08 -13.74 11.37
C THR A 46 3.22 -14.71 11.04
N PRO A 47 2.95 -16.02 10.91
CA PRO A 47 3.99 -17.04 10.78
C PRO A 47 4.86 -16.86 9.52
N HIS A 48 4.27 -16.33 8.45
CA HIS A 48 4.92 -16.14 7.15
C HIS A 48 5.73 -14.84 7.05
N ALA A 49 5.55 -13.89 7.98
CA ALA A 49 6.28 -12.64 7.95
C ALA A 49 7.70 -12.82 8.48
N LYS A 50 8.72 -12.50 7.69
CA LYS A 50 10.12 -12.34 8.13
C LYS A 50 10.36 -10.95 8.70
N ARG A 51 9.75 -9.92 8.09
CA ARG A 51 9.88 -8.52 8.50
C ARG A 51 8.52 -7.82 8.50
N ALA A 52 8.44 -6.76 9.28
CA ALA A 52 7.29 -5.86 9.29
C ALA A 52 7.74 -4.40 9.39
N LEU A 53 7.04 -3.53 8.67
CA LEU A 53 7.26 -2.07 8.68
C LEU A 53 5.97 -1.34 8.99
N GLU A 54 6.06 -0.23 9.73
CA GLU A 54 5.06 0.84 9.74
C GLU A 54 5.58 2.00 8.88
N ILE A 55 4.78 2.45 7.93
CA ILE A 55 5.08 3.55 7.01
C ILE A 55 3.90 4.52 6.94
N GLU A 56 4.16 5.77 6.54
CA GLU A 56 3.11 6.72 6.25
C GLU A 56 2.91 6.88 4.74
N LYS A 57 1.69 6.63 4.25
CA LYS A 57 1.33 6.70 2.84
C LYS A 57 0.01 7.45 2.68
N ASN A 58 0.00 8.56 1.97
CA ASN A 58 -1.19 9.40 1.74
C ASN A 58 -1.98 9.75 3.03
N GLY A 59 -1.27 9.99 4.14
CA GLY A 59 -1.88 10.28 5.45
C GLY A 59 -2.54 9.07 6.13
N PHE A 60 -2.17 7.85 5.72
CA PHE A 60 -2.51 6.59 6.40
C PHE A 60 -1.24 6.00 7.02
N LYS A 61 -1.38 5.41 8.21
CA LYS A 61 -0.37 4.50 8.75
C LYS A 61 -0.60 3.12 8.15
N VAL A 62 0.34 2.65 7.35
CA VAL A 62 0.28 1.35 6.67
C VAL A 62 1.28 0.42 7.34
N TYR A 63 0.85 -0.81 7.55
CA TYR A 63 1.65 -1.88 8.10
C TYR A 63 1.94 -2.89 6.99
N ALA A 64 3.20 -3.02 6.59
CA ALA A 64 3.63 -3.88 5.49
C ALA A 64 4.36 -5.11 6.05
N LEU A 65 3.98 -6.30 5.59
CA LEU A 65 4.57 -7.58 5.95
C LEU A 65 5.34 -8.16 4.77
N PHE A 66 6.55 -8.63 5.07
CA PHE A 66 7.49 -9.15 4.07
C PHE A 66 7.77 -10.62 4.31
N ASP A 67 7.80 -11.41 3.24
CA ASP A 67 8.07 -12.84 3.29
C ASP A 67 9.57 -13.16 3.40
N GLU A 68 9.92 -14.44 3.35
CA GLU A 68 11.32 -14.89 3.44
C GLU A 68 12.21 -14.36 2.29
N LYS A 69 11.60 -14.03 1.14
CA LYS A 69 12.25 -13.45 -0.03
C LYS A 69 12.32 -11.92 0.04
N ASP A 70 11.94 -11.34 1.17
CA ASP A 70 11.85 -9.89 1.41
C ASP A 70 10.89 -9.19 0.42
N ILE A 71 9.83 -9.88 -0.04
CA ILE A 71 8.76 -9.32 -0.85
C ILE A 71 7.57 -8.96 0.03
N CYS A 72 7.02 -7.75 -0.17
CA CYS A 72 5.82 -7.30 0.52
C CYS A 72 4.62 -8.14 0.06
N TYR A 73 4.15 -9.05 0.90
CA TYR A 73 3.04 -9.95 0.54
C TYR A 73 1.69 -9.48 1.09
N GLU A 74 1.69 -8.60 2.09
CA GLU A 74 0.47 -8.10 2.74
C GLU A 74 0.70 -6.69 3.29
N GLU A 75 -0.28 -5.81 3.09
CA GLU A 75 -0.35 -4.49 3.70
C GLU A 75 -1.72 -4.31 4.36
N TYR A 76 -1.76 -3.69 5.54
CA TYR A 76 -3.02 -3.31 6.18
C TYR A 76 -2.98 -1.89 6.74
N THR A 77 -4.15 -1.27 6.83
CA THR A 77 -4.32 0.03 7.49
C THR A 77 -5.67 0.14 8.18
N LEU A 78 -5.74 1.05 9.14
CA LEU A 78 -6.93 1.37 9.91
C LEU A 78 -7.01 2.90 10.05
N LYS A 79 -8.12 3.51 9.63
CA LYS A 79 -8.36 4.95 9.77
C LYS A 79 -9.79 5.24 10.20
N ASN A 80 -9.95 6.23 11.07
CA ASN A 80 -11.26 6.69 11.51
C ASN A 80 -12.02 7.33 10.33
N LYS A 81 -13.24 6.89 10.06
CA LYS A 81 -14.18 7.44 9.06
C LYS A 81 -13.69 7.53 7.60
N THR A 82 -12.50 7.04 7.26
CA THR A 82 -11.97 7.09 5.89
C THR A 82 -11.61 5.70 5.41
N LEU A 83 -12.31 5.22 4.38
CA LEU A 83 -11.99 3.96 3.75
C LEU A 83 -10.74 4.15 2.87
N PRO A 84 -9.70 3.31 3.02
CA PRO A 84 -8.56 3.34 2.11
C PRO A 84 -8.99 3.05 0.67
N SER A 85 -8.29 3.63 -0.31
CA SER A 85 -8.44 3.25 -1.72
C SER A 85 -7.54 2.05 -2.03
N PRO A 86 -7.92 1.15 -2.96
CA PRO A 86 -7.00 0.14 -3.50
C PRO A 86 -5.65 0.70 -4.00
N ASP A 87 -5.64 1.93 -4.55
CA ASP A 87 -4.40 2.60 -5.00
C ASP A 87 -3.43 2.88 -3.85
N LEU A 88 -3.88 2.77 -2.60
CA LEU A 88 -2.99 2.83 -1.44
C LEU A 88 -2.07 1.61 -1.39
N PHE A 89 -2.50 0.44 -1.87
CA PHE A 89 -1.74 -0.81 -1.71
C PHE A 89 -1.25 -1.39 -3.04
N ILE A 90 -2.01 -1.15 -4.11
CA ILE A 90 -1.80 -1.75 -5.43
C ILE A 90 -1.39 -0.64 -6.39
N LYS A 91 -0.25 -0.84 -7.06
CA LYS A 91 0.24 0.08 -8.09
C LYS A 91 -0.76 0.15 -9.24
N ASP A 92 -1.14 1.37 -9.64
CA ASP A 92 -2.05 1.62 -10.75
C ASP A 92 -3.42 0.88 -10.61
N ALA A 93 -3.90 0.64 -9.40
CA ALA A 93 -5.14 -0.11 -9.15
C ALA A 93 -6.34 0.44 -9.93
N SER A 94 -6.45 1.76 -10.04
CA SER A 94 -7.46 2.47 -10.83
C SER A 94 -7.48 2.12 -12.33
N LYS A 95 -6.40 1.56 -12.89
CA LYS A 95 -6.31 1.12 -14.29
C LYS A 95 -6.63 -0.37 -14.47
N ILE A 96 -6.76 -1.10 -13.38
CA ILE A 96 -7.04 -2.55 -13.38
C ILE A 96 -8.54 -2.72 -13.12
N LYS A 97 -9.20 -3.55 -13.92
CA LYS A 97 -10.61 -3.90 -13.68
C LYS A 97 -10.68 -4.98 -12.60
N PRO A 98 -11.15 -4.68 -11.38
CA PRO A 98 -11.22 -5.68 -10.33
C PRO A 98 -12.38 -6.65 -10.55
N LYS A 99 -12.21 -7.87 -10.06
CA LYS A 99 -13.28 -8.86 -9.93
C LYS A 99 -13.82 -8.82 -8.50
N LEU A 100 -15.10 -8.48 -8.32
CA LEU A 100 -15.75 -8.60 -7.02
C LEU A 100 -15.89 -10.09 -6.66
N LEU A 101 -15.36 -10.49 -5.50
CA LEU A 101 -15.48 -11.86 -4.98
C LEU A 101 -16.60 -11.98 -3.97
N LEU A 102 -16.73 -10.98 -3.09
CA LEU A 102 -17.72 -10.98 -2.01
C LEU A 102 -18.12 -9.55 -1.65
N ARG A 103 -19.39 -9.35 -1.33
CA ARG A 103 -19.87 -8.10 -0.74
C ARG A 103 -20.88 -8.39 0.35
N ILE A 104 -20.57 -7.94 1.56
CA ILE A 104 -21.50 -7.87 2.69
C ILE A 104 -21.82 -6.39 2.91
N PRO A 105 -23.05 -5.94 2.59
CA PRO A 105 -23.45 -4.54 2.70
C PRO A 105 -23.08 -3.94 4.07
N LEU A 106 -22.51 -2.73 4.05
CA LEU A 106 -22.10 -1.97 5.24
C LEU A 106 -21.03 -2.64 6.13
N ARG A 107 -20.47 -3.78 5.72
CA ARG A 107 -19.50 -4.54 6.53
C ARG A 107 -18.18 -4.77 5.80
N MET A 108 -18.24 -5.27 4.57
CA MET A 108 -17.05 -5.76 3.87
C MET A 108 -17.29 -5.85 2.36
N ALA A 109 -16.24 -5.61 1.60
CA ALA A 109 -16.13 -6.00 0.21
C ALA A 109 -14.74 -6.57 -0.06
N VAL A 110 -14.71 -7.64 -0.84
CA VAL A 110 -13.48 -8.34 -1.24
C VAL A 110 -13.41 -8.32 -2.76
N TRP A 111 -12.31 -7.81 -3.27
CA TRP A 111 -12.01 -7.72 -4.69
C TRP A 111 -10.70 -8.43 -5.01
N GLU A 112 -10.62 -8.98 -6.21
CA GLU A 112 -9.39 -9.52 -6.78
C GLU A 112 -8.90 -8.58 -7.89
N TYR A 113 -7.64 -8.21 -7.83
CA TYR A 113 -6.92 -7.43 -8.82
C TYR A 113 -5.90 -8.32 -9.52
N ASP A 114 -5.98 -8.40 -10.84
CA ASP A 114 -5.02 -9.14 -11.67
C ASP A 114 -3.94 -8.17 -12.14
N THR A 115 -2.81 -8.12 -11.42
CA THR A 115 -1.65 -7.32 -11.81
C THR A 115 -0.73 -8.16 -12.71
N PRO A 116 0.24 -7.55 -13.44
CA PRO A 116 1.16 -8.33 -14.28
C PRO A 116 1.99 -9.39 -13.53
N THR A 117 2.21 -9.20 -12.23
CA THR A 117 3.08 -10.05 -11.42
C THR A 117 2.31 -10.92 -10.43
N TYR A 118 1.22 -10.39 -9.86
CA TYR A 118 0.47 -11.03 -8.79
C TYR A 118 -1.03 -10.86 -8.95
N LYS A 119 -1.78 -11.87 -8.50
CA LYS A 119 -3.19 -11.68 -8.13
C LYS A 119 -3.23 -11.14 -6.71
N ILE A 120 -3.89 -10.02 -6.49
CA ILE A 120 -3.97 -9.36 -5.18
C ILE A 120 -5.43 -9.35 -4.72
N ILE A 121 -5.65 -9.84 -3.51
CA ILE A 121 -6.94 -9.68 -2.81
C ILE A 121 -6.90 -8.35 -2.08
N TYR A 122 -7.87 -7.49 -2.37
CA TYR A 122 -8.14 -6.27 -1.62
C TYR A 122 -9.43 -6.45 -0.83
N GLN A 123 -9.36 -6.30 0.47
CA GLN A 123 -10.47 -6.51 1.39
C GLN A 123 -10.68 -5.25 2.23
N THR A 124 -11.94 -4.85 2.35
CA THR A 124 -12.37 -3.75 3.22
C THR A 124 -13.11 -4.29 4.42
N PHE A 125 -12.92 -3.65 5.57
CA PHE A 125 -13.67 -3.99 6.77
C PHE A 125 -14.14 -2.71 7.46
N GLY A 126 -15.44 -2.64 7.72
CA GLY A 126 -16.08 -1.50 8.38
C GLY A 126 -16.67 -1.92 9.72
N LEU A 127 -15.99 -1.58 10.81
CA LEU A 127 -16.63 -1.51 12.12
C LEU A 127 -17.25 -0.11 12.29
N PRO A 128 -18.30 0.04 13.11
CA PRO A 128 -18.81 1.36 13.45
C PRO A 128 -17.68 2.28 13.95
N GLY A 129 -17.45 3.40 13.25
CA GLY A 129 -16.41 4.39 13.59
C GLY A 129 -15.01 4.11 13.02
N TYR A 130 -14.74 2.92 12.48
CA TYR A 130 -13.41 2.51 12.05
C TYR A 130 -13.46 1.78 10.71
N LEU A 131 -12.78 2.34 9.70
CA LEU A 131 -12.68 1.76 8.38
C LEU A 131 -11.25 1.26 8.18
N SER A 132 -11.10 -0.03 7.93
CA SER A 132 -9.84 -0.66 7.59
C SER A 132 -9.90 -1.28 6.20
N ALA A 133 -8.71 -1.48 5.67
CA ALA A 133 -8.53 -2.33 4.52
C ALA A 133 -7.20 -3.06 4.63
N ASP A 134 -7.18 -4.26 4.07
CA ASP A 134 -5.98 -5.03 3.83
C ASP A 134 -5.90 -5.38 2.34
N ALA A 135 -4.67 -5.53 1.85
CA ALA A 135 -4.42 -6.14 0.57
C ALA A 135 -3.31 -7.17 0.73
N ARG A 136 -3.45 -8.30 0.02
CA ARG A 136 -2.49 -9.41 0.10
C ARG A 136 -2.35 -10.15 -1.22
N ILE A 137 -1.16 -10.66 -1.49
CA ILE A 137 -0.92 -11.57 -2.61
C ILE A 137 -1.77 -12.83 -2.39
N LYS A 138 -2.55 -13.19 -3.40
CA LYS A 138 -3.33 -14.42 -3.41
C LYS A 138 -2.38 -15.60 -3.56
N GLN A 139 -2.31 -16.42 -2.51
CA GLN A 139 -1.59 -17.70 -2.51
C GLN A 139 -2.37 -18.78 -3.26
#